data_AF-Q8QHI2-F1
#
_entry.id   AF-Q8QHI2-F1
#
_cell.length_a   1.000
_cell.length_b   1.000
_cell.length_c   1.000
_cell.angle_alpha   90.00
_cell.angle_beta   90.00
_cell.angle_gamma   90.00
#
_symmetry.space_group_name_H-M   'P 1'
#
loop_
_entity.id
_entity.type
_entity.pdbx_description
1 polymer ?
#
loop_
_entity_poly.entity_id
_entity_poly.type
_entity_poly.pdbx_seq_one_letter_code
_entity_poly.pdbx_strand_id
1 'polypeptide(L)'
;FALSWRSYKHTNSQFLYFAPDLIFDEERMRQSAMFELCQGMHQISLQFVRLQLSFEEYTIMKVLLLLSTVPKDGLKSQAAFEEMRANYIKELKKMVTKCPSNSGQSWQRFYQLTKLLDSMHDLVSDLLEFCFYTFRESQALKVEFPA
;
A
#
# COMPACT_ATOMS: atom_id res chain seq x y z
N PHE A 1 2.13 0.21 1.29
CA PHE A 1 1.26 1.40 1.36
C PHE A 1 1.84 2.56 2.18
N ALA A 2 2.13 2.41 3.48
CA ALA A 2 2.69 3.51 4.29
C ALA A 2 4.07 4.02 3.79
N LEU A 3 4.94 3.12 3.29
CA LEU A 3 6.17 3.48 2.60
C LEU A 3 5.89 4.37 1.37
N SER A 4 4.92 3.99 0.53
CA SER A 4 4.52 4.78 -0.64
C SER A 4 3.96 6.15 -0.24
N TRP A 5 3.22 6.24 0.87
CA TRP A 5 2.74 7.52 1.42
C TRP A 5 3.89 8.43 1.86
N ARG A 6 4.88 7.90 2.58
CA ARG A 6 6.06 8.68 2.97
C ARG A 6 6.85 9.15 1.75
N SER A 7 7.04 8.26 0.77
CA SER A 7 7.72 8.57 -0.50
C SER A 7 7.00 9.70 -1.24
N TYR A 8 5.67 9.60 -1.38
CA TYR A 8 4.85 10.65 -1.95
C TYR A 8 4.96 11.98 -1.18
N LYS A 9 4.74 11.95 0.13
CA LYS A 9 4.68 13.17 0.96
C LYS A 9 6.03 13.89 1.08
N HIS A 10 7.13 13.14 1.21
CA HIS A 10 8.44 13.71 1.54
C HIS A 10 9.35 13.90 0.33
N THR A 11 9.13 13.17 -0.77
CA THR A 11 10.02 13.23 -1.95
C THR A 11 9.27 13.42 -3.26
N ASN A 12 7.95 13.69 -3.23
CA ASN A 12 7.09 13.70 -4.41
C ASN A 12 7.26 12.41 -5.25
N SER A 13 7.46 11.28 -4.56
CA SER A 13 7.72 9.97 -5.17
C SER A 13 8.97 9.91 -6.05
N GLN A 14 9.97 10.75 -5.80
CA GLN A 14 11.29 10.64 -6.46
C GLN A 14 12.13 9.49 -5.89
N PHE A 15 11.97 9.22 -4.59
CA PHE A 15 12.73 8.21 -3.85
C PHE A 15 11.82 7.38 -2.95
N LEU A 16 12.24 6.16 -2.62
CA LEU A 16 11.57 5.35 -1.59
C LEU A 16 12.02 5.80 -0.20
N TYR A 17 11.12 6.47 0.53
CA TYR A 17 11.39 7.06 1.85
C TYR A 17 11.08 6.04 2.97
N PHE A 18 12.02 5.15 3.27
CA PHE A 18 11.86 4.18 4.35
C PHE A 18 11.83 4.89 5.71
N ALA A 19 12.80 5.76 5.97
CA ALA A 19 12.92 6.60 7.16
C ALA A 19 13.75 7.86 6.83
N PRO A 20 13.79 8.90 7.70
CA PRO A 20 14.60 10.09 7.46
C PRO A 20 16.11 9.83 7.25
N ASP A 21 16.62 8.77 7.86
CA ASP A 21 17.99 8.26 7.79
C ASP A 21 18.17 7.12 6.77
N LEU A 22 17.10 6.69 6.11
CA LEU A 22 17.11 5.61 5.12
C LEU A 22 16.20 5.93 3.94
N ILE A 23 16.78 6.56 2.91
CA ILE A 23 16.10 6.91 1.67
C ILE A 23 16.77 6.14 0.54
N PHE A 24 15.98 5.40 -0.23
CA PHE A 24 16.47 4.60 -1.36
C PHE A 24 16.35 5.39 -2.65
N ASP A 25 17.50 5.62 -3.28
CA ASP A 25 17.63 5.97 -4.68
C ASP A 25 17.84 4.72 -5.53
N GLU A 26 18.08 4.91 -6.82
CA GLU A 26 18.28 3.81 -7.77
C GLU A 26 19.49 2.93 -7.44
N GLU A 27 20.54 3.50 -6.84
CA GLU A 27 21.73 2.77 -6.42
C GLU A 27 21.42 1.85 -5.24
N ARG A 28 20.78 2.38 -4.20
CA ARG A 28 20.37 1.59 -3.02
C ARG A 28 19.35 0.51 -3.38
N MET A 29 18.44 0.79 -4.31
CA MET A 29 17.53 -0.23 -4.84
C MET A 29 18.30 -1.42 -5.44
N ARG A 30 19.36 -1.17 -6.22
CA ARG A 30 20.21 -2.25 -6.77
C ARG A 30 21.01 -2.98 -5.70
N GLN A 31 21.59 -2.24 -4.75
CA GLN A 31 22.39 -2.81 -3.65
C GLN A 31 21.56 -3.70 -2.72
N SER A 32 20.24 -3.47 -2.62
CA SER A 32 19.35 -4.23 -1.75
C SER A 32 19.02 -5.65 -2.23
N ALA A 33 19.44 -6.02 -3.44
CA ALA A 33 19.01 -7.24 -4.15
C ALA A 33 17.47 -7.34 -4.37
N MET A 34 16.73 -6.24 -4.19
CA MET A 34 15.27 -6.15 -4.33
C MET A 34 14.87 -5.10 -5.38
N PHE A 35 15.66 -4.92 -6.44
CA PHE A 35 15.47 -3.82 -7.39
C PHE A 35 14.05 -3.81 -8.00
N GLU A 36 13.57 -4.95 -8.49
CA GLU A 36 12.23 -5.07 -9.10
C GLU A 36 11.10 -4.85 -8.08
N LEU A 37 11.23 -5.39 -6.86
CA LEU A 37 10.29 -5.16 -5.77
C LEU A 37 10.22 -3.69 -5.37
N CYS A 38 11.39 -3.03 -5.32
CA CYS A 38 11.48 -1.60 -5.07
C CYS A 38 10.82 -0.81 -6.21
N GLN A 39 11.01 -1.20 -7.47
CA GLN A 39 10.31 -0.57 -8.59
C GLN A 39 8.79 -0.73 -8.46
N GLY A 40 8.29 -1.91 -8.09
CA GLY A 40 6.86 -2.13 -7.82
C GLY A 40 6.32 -1.18 -6.74
N MET A 41 7.02 -1.08 -5.60
CA MET A 41 6.66 -0.13 -4.53
C MET A 41 6.73 1.33 -4.97
N HIS A 42 7.70 1.68 -5.82
CA HIS A 42 7.86 3.02 -6.38
C HIS A 42 6.70 3.36 -7.33
N GLN A 43 6.25 2.41 -8.15
CA GLN A 43 5.07 2.60 -9.01
C GLN A 43 3.82 2.95 -8.19
N ILE A 44 3.59 2.31 -7.03
CA ILE A 44 2.48 2.69 -6.13
C ILE A 44 2.63 4.14 -5.64
N SER A 45 3.85 4.57 -5.30
CA SER A 45 4.07 5.97 -4.91
C SER A 45 3.82 6.95 -6.07
N LEU A 46 4.16 6.59 -7.31
CA LEU A 46 3.84 7.40 -8.50
C LEU A 46 2.32 7.46 -8.75
N GLN A 47 1.57 6.41 -8.43
CA GLN A 47 0.10 6.45 -8.46
C GLN A 47 -0.47 7.49 -7.50
N PHE A 48 0.15 7.68 -6.32
CA PHE A 48 -0.30 8.69 -5.36
C PHE A 48 -0.11 10.11 -5.90
N VAL A 49 1.01 10.37 -6.59
CA VAL A 49 1.24 11.64 -7.31
C VAL A 49 0.19 11.82 -8.39
N ARG A 50 -0.03 10.81 -9.25
CA ARG A 50 -0.99 10.89 -10.35
C ARG A 50 -2.41 11.19 -9.87
N LEU A 51 -2.82 10.58 -8.76
CA LEU A 51 -4.17 10.72 -8.20
C LEU A 51 -4.32 11.93 -7.27
N GLN A 52 -3.21 12.59 -6.93
CA GLN A 52 -3.14 13.62 -5.87
C GLN A 52 -3.85 13.11 -4.61
N LEU A 53 -3.38 11.96 -4.10
CA LEU A 53 -4.06 11.26 -3.02
C LEU A 53 -4.08 12.13 -1.75
N SER A 54 -5.26 12.33 -1.16
CA SER A 54 -5.37 13.10 0.10
C SER A 54 -4.98 12.24 1.31
N PHE A 55 -4.67 12.89 2.43
CA PHE A 55 -4.35 12.16 3.66
C PHE A 55 -5.57 11.41 4.22
N GLU A 56 -6.76 11.99 4.08
CA GLU A 56 -8.02 11.38 4.50
C GLU A 56 -8.34 10.13 3.67
N GLU A 57 -8.14 10.17 2.36
CA GLU A 57 -8.28 8.98 1.51
C GLU A 57 -7.26 7.91 1.87
N TYR A 58 -5.99 8.31 2.04
CA TYR A 58 -4.92 7.41 2.48
C TYR A 58 -5.26 6.70 3.79
N THR A 59 -5.76 7.42 4.81
CA THR A 59 -6.05 6.84 6.12
C THR A 59 -7.20 5.83 6.06
N ILE A 60 -8.25 6.12 5.28
CA ILE A 60 -9.36 5.17 5.05
C ILE A 60 -8.88 3.95 4.27
N MET A 61 -8.14 4.15 3.17
CA MET A 61 -7.57 3.08 2.35
C MET A 61 -6.64 2.17 3.15
N LYS A 62 -5.85 2.73 4.06
CA LYS A 62 -4.99 1.95 4.96
C LYS A 62 -5.80 1.01 5.86
N VAL A 63 -6.99 1.41 6.31
CA VAL A 63 -7.89 0.50 7.04
C VAL A 63 -8.48 -0.55 6.11
N LEU A 64 -8.85 -0.20 4.88
CA LEU A 64 -9.33 -1.18 3.91
C LEU A 64 -8.28 -2.25 3.56
N LEU A 65 -6.99 -1.89 3.53
CA LEU A 65 -5.89 -2.86 3.39
C LEU A 65 -5.72 -3.77 4.61
N LEU A 66 -5.99 -3.28 5.82
CA LEU A 66 -6.04 -4.16 7.00
C LEU A 66 -7.17 -5.21 6.85
N LEU A 67 -8.25 -4.84 6.16
CA LEU A 67 -9.44 -5.65 5.97
C LEU A 67 -9.48 -6.35 4.59
N SER A 68 -8.35 -6.46 3.89
CA SER A 68 -8.31 -6.96 2.51
C SER A 68 -8.02 -8.46 2.39
N THR A 69 -7.44 -9.09 3.42
CA THR A 69 -7.04 -10.50 3.39
C THR A 69 -7.58 -11.22 4.62
N VAL A 70 -8.28 -12.34 4.41
CA VAL A 70 -8.89 -13.16 5.48
C VAL A 70 -8.54 -14.64 5.27
N PRO A 71 -8.63 -15.49 6.31
CA PRO A 71 -8.48 -16.93 6.17
C PRO A 71 -9.52 -17.49 5.18
N LYS A 72 -9.15 -18.54 4.44
CA LYS A 72 -10.03 -19.21 3.47
C LYS A 72 -11.32 -19.74 4.12
N ASP A 73 -11.22 -20.20 5.36
CA ASP A 73 -12.33 -20.75 6.13
C ASP A 73 -13.12 -19.67 6.90
N GLY A 74 -12.80 -18.39 6.67
CA GLY A 74 -13.45 -17.24 7.29
C GLY A 74 -12.90 -16.86 8.67
N LEU A 75 -13.47 -15.80 9.23
CA LEU A 75 -13.14 -15.31 10.58
C LEU A 75 -14.12 -15.83 11.62
N LYS A 76 -13.69 -15.91 12.89
CA LYS A 76 -14.55 -16.29 14.03
C LYS A 76 -15.82 -15.44 14.13
N SER A 77 -15.74 -14.16 13.76
CA SER A 77 -16.86 -13.21 13.76
C SER A 77 -16.98 -12.54 12.39
N GLN A 78 -17.29 -13.33 11.37
CA GLN A 78 -17.39 -12.90 9.97
C GLN A 78 -18.33 -11.69 9.78
N ALA A 79 -19.51 -11.70 10.40
CA ALA A 79 -20.48 -10.61 10.28
C ALA A 79 -19.94 -9.27 10.81
N ALA A 80 -19.21 -9.28 11.93
CA ALA A 80 -18.59 -8.08 12.51
C ALA A 80 -17.48 -7.53 11.61
N PHE A 81 -16.67 -8.43 11.01
CA PHE A 81 -15.66 -8.04 10.02
C PHE A 81 -16.30 -7.40 8.78
N GLU A 82 -17.35 -8.01 8.23
CA GLU A 82 -18.05 -7.50 7.06
C GLU A 82 -18.73 -6.16 7.33
N GLU A 83 -19.34 -5.98 8.51
CA GLU A 83 -19.88 -4.69 8.94
C GLU A 83 -18.80 -3.62 9.00
N MET A 84 -17.66 -3.91 9.64
CA MET A 84 -16.54 -2.98 9.74
C MET A 84 -16.03 -2.61 8.34
N ARG A 85 -15.77 -3.59 7.48
CA ARG A 85 -15.30 -3.37 6.10
C ARG A 85 -16.30 -2.55 5.29
N ALA A 86 -17.59 -2.87 5.36
CA ALA A 86 -18.65 -2.13 4.68
C ALA A 86 -18.73 -0.67 5.15
N ASN A 87 -18.53 -0.40 6.44
CA ASN A 87 -18.51 0.95 6.98
C ASN A 87 -17.32 1.77 6.45
N TYR A 88 -16.11 1.21 6.39
CA TYR A 88 -14.97 1.91 5.80
C TYR A 88 -15.09 2.11 4.27
N ILE A 89 -15.73 1.18 3.55
CA ILE A 89 -16.06 1.39 2.13
C ILE A 89 -17.03 2.56 1.96
N LYS A 90 -18.06 2.65 2.82
CA LYS A 90 -19.00 3.79 2.84
C LYS A 90 -18.27 5.11 3.15
N GLU A 91 -17.34 5.12 4.11
CA GLU A 91 -16.55 6.31 4.42
C GLU A 91 -15.67 6.75 3.24
N LEU A 92 -15.02 5.82 2.53
CA LEU A 92 -14.27 6.15 1.31
C LEU A 92 -15.21 6.77 0.24
N LYS A 93 -16.39 6.19 0.06
CA LYS A 93 -17.39 6.68 -0.90
C LYS A 93 -17.90 8.07 -0.53
N LYS A 94 -18.17 8.34 0.75
CA LYS A 94 -18.53 9.68 1.25
C LYS A 94 -17.38 10.68 1.04
N MET A 95 -16.13 10.27 1.28
CA MET A 95 -14.95 11.13 1.12
C MET A 95 -14.81 11.62 -0.33
N VAL A 96 -14.88 10.73 -1.31
CA VAL A 96 -14.75 11.12 -2.73
C VAL A 96 -15.89 12.01 -3.21
N THR A 97 -17.09 11.91 -2.61
CA THR A 97 -18.25 12.76 -2.95
C THR A 97 -18.21 14.14 -2.33
N LYS A 98 -17.52 14.32 -1.20
CA LYS A 98 -17.43 15.62 -0.51
C LYS A 98 -16.47 16.59 -1.21
N CYS A 99 -15.54 16.09 -2.01
CA CYS A 99 -14.53 16.92 -2.65
C CYS A 99 -15.15 17.72 -3.82
N PRO A 100 -15.23 19.07 -3.73
CA PRO A 100 -15.89 19.89 -4.76
C PRO A 100 -15.25 19.78 -6.13
N SER A 101 -13.93 19.49 -6.19
CA SER A 101 -13.21 19.30 -7.45
C SER A 101 -13.66 18.06 -8.24
N ASN A 102 -14.41 17.15 -7.61
CA ASN A 102 -14.85 15.88 -8.19
C ASN A 102 -16.35 15.87 -8.51
N SER A 103 -17.04 17.01 -8.55
CA SER A 103 -18.46 17.07 -8.92
C SER A 103 -18.65 16.52 -10.33
N GLY A 104 -19.26 15.32 -10.44
CA GLY A 104 -19.41 14.55 -11.68
C GLY A 104 -18.37 13.43 -11.89
N GLN A 105 -17.25 13.47 -11.17
CA GLN A 105 -16.16 12.47 -11.28
C GLN A 105 -15.93 11.60 -10.03
N SER A 106 -16.79 11.72 -9.02
CA SER A 106 -16.67 10.99 -7.75
C SER A 106 -16.62 9.47 -7.92
N TRP A 107 -17.40 8.92 -8.86
CA TRP A 107 -17.40 7.48 -9.14
C TRP A 107 -16.10 7.03 -9.82
N GLN A 108 -15.55 7.82 -10.75
CA GLN A 108 -14.26 7.52 -11.38
C GLN A 108 -13.14 7.53 -10.34
N ARG A 109 -13.14 8.53 -9.45
CA ARG A 109 -12.16 8.58 -8.35
C ARG A 109 -12.31 7.38 -7.43
N PHE A 110 -13.53 7.04 -7.01
CA PHE A 110 -13.78 5.85 -6.20
C PHE A 110 -13.19 4.60 -6.86
N TYR A 111 -13.47 4.38 -8.15
CA TYR A 111 -12.95 3.26 -8.92
C TYR A 111 -11.42 3.27 -9.05
N GLN A 112 -10.80 4.44 -9.25
CA GLN A 112 -9.34 4.56 -9.27
C GLN A 112 -8.71 4.17 -7.93
N LEU A 113 -9.32 4.58 -6.80
CA LEU A 113 -8.84 4.24 -5.47
C LEU A 113 -9.02 2.74 -5.15
N THR A 114 -10.16 2.15 -5.52
CA THR A 114 -10.36 0.70 -5.33
C THR A 114 -9.42 -0.12 -6.22
N LYS A 115 -9.20 0.29 -7.48
CA LYS A 115 -8.22 -0.37 -8.36
C LYS A 115 -6.80 -0.31 -7.80
N LEU A 116 -6.43 0.81 -7.18
CA LEU A 116 -5.14 0.95 -6.50
C LEU A 116 -5.04 0.02 -5.27
N LEU A 117 -6.11 -0.11 -4.48
CA LEU A 117 -6.18 -1.08 -3.39
C LEU A 117 -6.00 -2.52 -3.90
N ASP A 118 -6.70 -2.89 -4.98
CA ASP A 118 -6.63 -4.24 -5.54
C ASP A 118 -5.22 -4.56 -6.04
N SER A 119 -4.54 -3.60 -6.70
CA SER A 119 -3.16 -3.77 -7.17
C SER A 119 -2.12 -4.01 -6.06
N MET A 120 -2.47 -3.71 -4.80
CA MET A 120 -1.57 -4.00 -3.68
C MET A 120 -1.44 -5.50 -3.42
N HIS A 121 -2.43 -6.31 -3.79
CA HIS A 121 -2.39 -7.75 -3.52
C HIS A 121 -1.27 -8.45 -4.27
N ASP A 122 -1.12 -8.17 -5.57
CA ASP A 122 -0.07 -8.76 -6.40
C ASP A 122 1.32 -8.36 -5.88
N LEU A 123 1.54 -7.05 -5.68
CA LEU A 123 2.81 -6.53 -5.16
C LEU A 123 3.15 -7.06 -3.76
N VAL A 124 2.16 -7.18 -2.86
CA VAL A 124 2.40 -7.73 -1.52
C VAL A 124 2.70 -9.22 -1.59
N SER A 125 2.12 -9.95 -2.54
CA SER A 125 2.46 -11.36 -2.77
C SER A 125 3.94 -11.52 -3.12
N ASP A 126 4.45 -10.74 -4.07
CA ASP A 126 5.87 -10.78 -4.49
C ASP A 126 6.82 -10.38 -3.34
N LEU A 127 6.44 -9.35 -2.57
CA LEU A 127 7.20 -8.92 -1.39
C LEU A 127 7.23 -10.01 -0.31
N LEU A 128 6.12 -10.71 -0.08
CA LEU A 128 6.03 -11.80 0.89
C LEU A 128 6.82 -13.02 0.43
N GLU A 129 6.82 -13.36 -0.86
CA GLU A 129 7.62 -14.44 -1.41
C GLU A 129 9.12 -14.22 -1.13
N PHE A 130 9.62 -13.01 -1.42
CA PHE A 130 11.01 -12.65 -1.12
C PHE A 130 11.30 -12.64 0.38
N CYS A 131 10.38 -12.11 1.20
CA CYS A 131 10.50 -12.13 2.65
C CYS A 131 10.58 -13.57 3.20
N PHE A 132 9.71 -14.47 2.75
CA PHE A 132 9.71 -15.88 3.18
C PHE A 132 10.94 -16.64 2.67
N TYR A 133 11.45 -16.33 1.48
CA TYR A 133 12.71 -16.86 0.99
C TYR A 133 13.87 -16.46 1.90
N THR A 134 14.05 -15.15 2.12
CA THR A 134 15.14 -14.62 2.96
C THR A 134 15.02 -15.04 4.42
N PHE A 135 13.79 -15.23 4.93
CA PHE A 135 13.57 -15.77 6.27
C PHE A 135 14.04 -17.22 6.39
N ARG A 136 13.66 -18.08 5.44
CA ARG A 136 14.08 -19.50 5.41
C ARG A 136 15.59 -19.64 5.26
N GLU A 137 16.19 -18.83 4.39
CA GLU A 137 17.63 -18.85 4.08
C GLU A 137 18.44 -17.83 4.91
N SER A 138 17.87 -17.30 6.01
CA SER A 138 18.44 -16.18 6.78
C SER A 138 19.89 -16.40 7.23
N GLN A 139 20.22 -17.62 7.67
CA GLN A 139 21.58 -18.00 8.06
C GLN A 139 22.56 -18.00 6.87
N ALA A 140 22.15 -18.56 5.73
CA ALA A 140 22.98 -18.65 4.53
C ALA A 140 23.20 -17.27 3.88
N LEU A 141 22.15 -16.44 3.85
CA LEU A 141 22.15 -15.11 3.27
C LEU A 141 22.67 -14.02 4.22
N LYS A 142 22.90 -14.34 5.50
CA LYS A 142 23.28 -13.39 6.56
C LYS A 142 22.28 -12.23 6.67
N VAL A 143 21.00 -12.54 6.59
CA VAL A 143 19.90 -11.59 6.78
C VAL A 143 19.34 -11.75 8.18
N GLU A 144 19.42 -10.70 8.98
CA GLU A 144 18.89 -10.68 10.34
C GLU A 144 17.41 -10.29 10.36
N PHE A 145 16.63 -10.96 11.20
CA PHE A 145 15.25 -10.61 11.51
C PHE A 145 15.15 -10.27 13.00
N PRO A 146 14.38 -9.23 13.38
CA PRO A 146 14.17 -8.93 14.79
C PRO A 146 13.41 -10.07 15.48
N ALA A 147 13.66 -10.22 16.79
CA ALA A 147 12.99 -11.20 17.65
C ALA A 147 11.52 -10.83 17.92
#